data_AF-A0A536VBW0-F1
#
_entry.id   AF-A0A536VBW0-F1
#
_cell.length_a   1.000
_cell.length_b   1.000
_cell.length_c   1.000
_cell.angle_alpha   90.00
_cell.angle_beta   90.00
_cell.angle_gamma   90.00
#
_symmetry.space_group_name_H-M   'P 1'
#
loop_
_entity.id
_entity.type
_entity.pdbx_description
1 polymer ?
#
loop_
_entity_poly.entity_id
_entity_poly.type
_entity_poly.pdbx_seq_one_letter_code
_entity_poly.pdbx_strand_id
1 'polypeptide(L)'
;MSEPLLEVTGLAKRYGDVAVFSGVDLRVARGEFVAILGESGVGKSTLLNCIAGLDTVDAGSVHIDGTEITRLAEPQQALFRRAHLGFVFQAFHVLPHLSVAHNVGLPLL
;
A
#
# COMPACT_ATOMS: atom_id res chain seq x y z
N MET A 1 25.18 1.88 -3.17
CA MET A 1 24.05 1.04 -2.67
C MET A 1 22.82 1.55 -3.39
N SER A 2 22.02 0.67 -4.01
CA SER A 2 20.79 1.09 -4.71
C SER A 2 19.80 1.62 -3.67
N GLU A 3 19.16 2.76 -3.94
CA GLU A 3 18.02 3.19 -3.14
C GLU A 3 16.89 2.15 -3.23
N PRO A 4 16.20 1.85 -2.12
CA PRO A 4 15.06 0.94 -2.12
C PRO A 4 13.89 1.58 -2.87
N LEU A 5 13.07 0.74 -3.53
CA LEU A 5 11.83 1.19 -4.14
C LEU A 5 10.77 1.49 -3.09
N LEU A 6 10.72 0.68 -2.02
CA LEU A 6 9.83 0.85 -0.88
C LEU A 6 10.66 0.82 0.40
N GLU A 7 10.46 1.81 1.26
CA GLU A 7 11.00 1.86 2.62
C GLU A 7 9.89 2.19 3.60
N VAL A 8 9.70 1.29 4.56
CA VAL A 8 8.76 1.41 5.67
C VAL A 8 9.57 1.49 6.94
N THR A 9 9.34 2.52 7.75
CA THR A 9 10.09 2.74 9.00
C THR A 9 9.13 2.89 10.17
N GLY A 10 9.24 2.00 11.16
CA GLY A 10 8.53 2.06 12.43
C GLY A 10 7.00 2.11 12.30
N LEU A 11 6.43 1.51 11.26
CA LEU A 11 5.01 1.67 10.93
C LEU A 11 4.13 1.06 12.03
N ALA A 12 3.10 1.79 12.45
CA ALA A 12 2.14 1.32 13.42
C ALA A 12 0.70 1.64 13.01
N LYS A 13 -0.20 0.70 13.29
CA LYS A 13 -1.63 0.86 13.07
C LYS A 13 -2.42 0.33 14.26
N ARG A 14 -3.41 1.11 14.68
CA ARG A 14 -4.36 0.84 15.75
C ARG A 14 -5.78 1.13 15.26
N TYR A 15 -6.74 0.42 15.80
CA TYR A 15 -8.16 0.75 15.70
C TYR A 15 -8.71 0.88 17.11
N GLY A 16 -8.98 2.11 17.55
CA GLY A 16 -9.22 2.40 18.97
C GLY A 16 -8.01 1.97 19.82
N ASP A 17 -8.26 1.15 20.83
CA ASP A 17 -7.22 0.67 21.76
C ASP A 17 -6.50 -0.60 21.29
N VAL A 18 -6.93 -1.19 20.16
CA VAL A 18 -6.35 -2.44 19.65
C VAL A 18 -5.24 -2.13 18.65
N ALA A 19 -4.02 -2.56 18.97
CA ALA A 19 -2.91 -2.54 18.02
C ALA A 19 -3.07 -3.67 17.00
N VAL A 20 -3.01 -3.33 15.72
CA VAL A 20 -2.97 -4.30 14.62
C VAL A 20 -1.53 -4.73 14.37
N PHE A 21 -0.62 -3.76 14.30
CA PHE A 21 0.83 -3.97 14.27
C PHE A 21 1.55 -2.73 14.81
N SER A 22 2.80 -2.90 15.22
CA SER A 22 3.62 -1.83 15.82
C SER A 22 5.08 -1.98 15.45
N GLY A 23 5.70 -0.90 14.97
CA GLY A 23 7.14 -0.85 14.71
C GLY A 23 7.58 -1.74 13.54
N VAL A 24 6.80 -1.78 12.46
CA VAL A 24 7.17 -2.56 11.27
C VAL A 24 8.20 -1.80 10.45
N ASP A 25 9.34 -2.43 10.22
CA ASP A 25 10.39 -1.97 9.31
C ASP A 25 10.49 -2.93 8.12
N LEU A 26 10.50 -2.38 6.89
CA LEU A 26 10.60 -3.17 5.66
C LEU A 26 11.30 -2.35 4.58
N ARG A 27 12.20 -2.99 3.83
CA ARG A 27 12.79 -2.43 2.62
C ARG A 27 12.61 -3.40 1.48
N VAL A 28 12.21 -2.88 0.32
CA VAL A 28 12.06 -3.66 -0.91
C VAL A 28 12.83 -2.95 -2.02
N ALA A 29 13.77 -3.66 -2.64
CA ALA A 29 14.55 -3.16 -3.76
C ALA A 29 13.72 -3.13 -5.05
N ARG A 30 14.17 -2.34 -6.03
CA ARG A 30 13.52 -2.32 -7.35
C ARG A 30 13.64 -3.69 -8.02
N GLY A 31 12.51 -4.23 -8.49
CA GLY A 31 12.45 -5.54 -9.14
C GLY A 31 12.41 -6.73 -8.18
N GLU A 32 12.42 -6.48 -6.86
CA GLU A 32 12.29 -7.54 -5.87
C GLU A 32 10.85 -8.01 -5.76
N PHE A 33 10.68 -9.32 -5.49
CA PHE A 33 9.39 -9.94 -5.24
C PHE A 33 9.34 -10.45 -3.80
N VAL A 34 8.45 -9.86 -3.00
CA VAL A 34 8.36 -10.12 -1.55
C VAL A 34 7.01 -10.75 -1.21
N ALA A 35 7.04 -11.77 -0.36
CA ALA A 35 5.84 -12.38 0.20
C ALA A 35 5.73 -12.07 1.70
N ILE A 36 4.54 -11.63 2.14
CA ILE A 36 4.22 -11.43 3.55
C ILE A 36 3.36 -12.59 4.03
N LEU A 37 3.90 -13.38 4.96
CA LEU A 37 3.27 -14.58 5.51
C LEU A 37 2.83 -14.34 6.96
N GLY A 38 1.79 -15.03 7.40
CA GLY A 38 1.29 -14.96 8.77
C GLY A 38 -0.17 -15.42 8.88
N GLU A 39 -0.61 -15.71 10.10
CA GLU A 39 -1.97 -16.18 10.38
C GLU A 39 -3.07 -15.19 9.94
N SER A 40 -4.29 -15.69 9.74
CA SER A 40 -5.43 -14.82 9.43
C SER A 40 -5.65 -13.84 10.59
N GLY A 41 -5.92 -12.56 10.27
CA GLY A 41 -6.16 -11.52 11.28
C GLY A 41 -4.92 -10.81 11.84
N VAL A 42 -3.69 -11.27 11.56
CA VAL A 42 -2.45 -10.62 12.06
C VAL A 42 -2.15 -9.25 11.45
N GLY A 43 -3.02 -8.72 10.58
CA GLY A 43 -2.87 -7.37 10.02
C GLY A 43 -2.16 -7.27 8.67
N LYS A 44 -1.90 -8.37 7.96
CA LYS A 44 -1.21 -8.34 6.64
C LYS A 44 -1.89 -7.42 5.61
N SER A 45 -3.21 -7.58 5.44
CA SER A 45 -3.98 -6.74 4.50
C SER A 45 -4.00 -5.28 4.95
N THR A 46 -4.08 -5.04 6.25
CA THR A 46 -3.99 -3.68 6.83
C THR A 46 -2.61 -3.07 6.54
N LEU A 47 -1.53 -3.82 6.72
CA LEU A 47 -0.17 -3.37 6.42
C LEU A 47 -0.03 -2.99 4.95
N LEU A 48 -0.51 -3.84 4.03
CA LEU A 48 -0.50 -3.53 2.59
C LEU A 48 -1.33 -2.28 2.26
N ASN A 49 -2.50 -2.11 2.87
CA ASN A 49 -3.33 -0.92 2.69
C ASN A 49 -2.65 0.35 3.23
N CYS A 50 -1.98 0.28 4.38
CA CYS A 50 -1.23 1.40 4.94
C CYS A 50 -0.03 1.77 4.06
N ILE A 51 0.75 0.79 3.59
CA ILE A 51 1.86 1.02 2.64
C ILE A 51 1.35 1.68 1.36
N ALA A 52 0.19 1.24 0.89
CA ALA A 52 -0.48 1.78 -0.28
C ALA A 52 -1.03 3.21 -0.10
N GLY A 53 -1.12 3.71 1.13
CA GLY A 53 -1.87 4.92 1.46
C GLY A 53 -3.39 4.77 1.26
N LEU A 54 -3.93 3.56 1.26
CA LEU A 54 -5.38 3.29 1.23
C LEU A 54 -6.02 3.35 2.63
N ASP A 55 -5.20 3.29 3.67
CA ASP A 55 -5.59 3.48 5.07
C ASP A 55 -4.56 4.40 5.75
N THR A 56 -4.97 5.07 6.81
CA THR A 56 -4.09 5.93 7.61
C THR A 56 -3.14 5.11 8.48
N VAL A 57 -2.09 5.74 8.99
CA VAL A 57 -1.15 5.15 9.95
C VAL A 57 -1.12 6.00 11.21
N ASP A 58 -0.87 5.39 12.35
CA ASP A 58 -0.79 6.10 13.64
C ASP A 58 0.64 6.57 13.93
N ALA A 59 1.65 5.87 13.40
CA ALA A 59 3.05 6.25 13.51
C ALA A 59 3.89 5.63 12.38
N GLY A 60 5.11 6.13 12.24
CA GLY A 60 6.07 5.70 11.23
C GLY A 60 5.90 6.42 9.90
N SER A 61 6.65 5.97 8.89
CA SER A 61 6.63 6.55 7.55
C SER A 61 6.73 5.49 6.46
N VAL A 62 6.21 5.84 5.29
CA VAL A 62 6.30 5.03 4.07
C VAL A 62 6.86 5.89 2.95
N HIS A 63 7.99 5.47 2.40
CA HIS A 63 8.61 6.06 1.22
C HIS A 63 8.50 5.11 0.05
N ILE A 64 8.04 5.63 -1.09
CA ILE A 64 7.95 4.87 -2.35
C ILE A 64 8.62 5.71 -3.43
N ASP A 65 9.65 5.14 -4.06
CA ASP A 65 10.42 5.78 -5.11
C ASP A 65 10.92 7.19 -4.69
N GLY A 66 11.43 7.28 -3.46
CA GLY A 66 11.92 8.53 -2.85
C GLY A 66 10.84 9.48 -2.32
N THR A 67 9.55 9.19 -2.49
CA THR A 67 8.45 10.06 -2.03
C THR A 67 7.85 9.55 -0.73
N GLU A 68 7.82 10.37 0.32
CA GLU A 68 7.17 10.03 1.60
C GLU A 68 5.65 10.17 1.51
N ILE A 69 4.94 9.06 1.35
CA ILE A 69 3.49 9.02 1.09
C ILE A 69 2.68 9.41 2.33
N THR A 70 3.18 9.06 3.51
CA THR A 70 2.52 9.33 4.80
C THR A 70 2.37 10.81 5.13
N ARG A 71 3.12 11.70 4.46
CA ARG A 71 3.03 13.16 4.62
C ARG A 71 2.13 13.84 3.59
N LEU A 72 1.73 13.13 2.54
CA LEU A 72 0.85 13.68 1.52
C LEU A 72 -0.58 13.80 2.06
N ALA A 73 -1.28 14.86 1.66
CA ALA A 73 -2.72 14.95 1.89
C ALA A 73 -3.46 13.89 1.05
N GLU A 74 -4.68 13.49 1.45
CA GLU A 74 -5.44 12.43 0.78
C GLU A 74 -5.54 12.62 -0.76
N PRO A 75 -5.84 13.83 -1.30
CA PRO A 75 -5.89 14.00 -2.75
C PRO A 75 -4.55 13.74 -3.45
N GLN A 76 -3.44 14.07 -2.78
CA GLN A 76 -2.09 13.84 -3.28
C GLN A 76 -1.71 12.36 -3.19
N GLN A 77 -2.13 11.67 -2.12
CA GLN A 77 -1.97 10.21 -2.01
C GLN A 77 -2.75 9.50 -3.12
N ALA A 78 -3.97 9.93 -3.44
CA ALA A 78 -4.76 9.35 -4.52
C ALA A 78 -4.09 9.49 -5.89
N LEU A 79 -3.56 10.69 -6.19
CA LEU A 79 -2.80 10.93 -7.42
C LEU A 79 -1.52 10.10 -7.47
N PHE A 80 -0.79 9.99 -6.35
CA PHE A 80 0.41 9.16 -6.27
C PHE A 80 0.07 7.68 -6.52
N ARG A 81 -0.95 7.14 -5.84
CA ARG A 81 -1.41 5.75 -6.02
C ARG A 81 -1.72 5.47 -7.49
N ARG A 82 -2.46 6.35 -8.15
CA ARG A 82 -2.82 6.20 -9.56
C ARG A 82 -1.60 6.14 -10.48
N ALA A 83 -0.56 6.91 -10.21
CA ALA A 83 0.62 6.99 -11.06
C ALA A 83 1.68 5.91 -10.80
N HIS A 84 1.78 5.43 -9.55
CA HIS A 84 2.91 4.61 -9.12
C HIS A 84 2.54 3.21 -8.61
N LEU A 85 1.27 2.95 -8.27
CA LEU A 85 0.86 1.72 -7.58
C LEU A 85 -0.28 1.00 -8.30
N GLY A 86 -0.14 -0.32 -8.43
CA GLY A 86 -1.20 -1.23 -8.86
C GLY A 86 -1.71 -2.09 -7.71
N PHE A 87 -3.02 -2.35 -7.66
CA PHE A 87 -3.65 -3.15 -6.61
C PHE A 87 -4.39 -4.34 -7.20
N VAL A 88 -4.21 -5.50 -6.58
CA VAL A 88 -5.02 -6.69 -6.82
C VAL A 88 -5.51 -7.17 -5.46
N PHE A 89 -6.81 -7.06 -5.22
CA PHE A 89 -7.44 -7.49 -3.98
C PHE A 89 -7.97 -8.92 -4.10
N GLN A 90 -8.25 -9.54 -2.96
CA GLN A 90 -8.89 -10.85 -2.91
C GLN A 90 -10.33 -10.82 -3.48
N ALA A 91 -11.04 -9.71 -3.26
CA ALA A 91 -12.34 -9.48 -3.89
C ALA A 91 -12.15 -8.88 -5.28
N PHE A 92 -12.86 -9.42 -6.27
CA PHE A 92 -12.82 -8.90 -7.64
C PHE A 92 -13.61 -7.58 -7.72
N HIS A 93 -12.91 -6.46 -7.84
CA HIS A 93 -13.50 -5.15 -8.08
C HIS A 93 -13.65 -4.85 -9.58
N VAL A 94 -14.14 -5.84 -10.34
CA VAL A 94 -14.43 -5.67 -11.78
C VAL A 94 -15.78 -5.00 -11.98
N LEU A 95 -15.88 -4.12 -12.95
CA LEU A 95 -17.13 -3.50 -13.36
C LEU A 95 -17.86 -4.46 -14.32
N PRO A 96 -18.97 -5.09 -13.89
CA PRO A 96 -19.60 -6.18 -14.63
C PRO A 96 -20.23 -5.74 -15.96
N HIS A 97 -20.45 -4.43 -16.12
CA HIS A 97 -21.02 -3.83 -17.33
C HIS A 97 -19.96 -3.43 -18.36
N LEU A 98 -18.68 -3.62 -18.05
CA LEU A 98 -17.56 -3.31 -18.93
C LEU A 98 -16.93 -4.59 -19.49
N SER A 99 -16.39 -4.51 -20.71
CA SER A 99 -15.57 -5.59 -21.26
C SER A 99 -14.28 -5.76 -20.45
N VAL A 100 -13.59 -6.89 -20.64
CA VAL A 100 -12.27 -7.11 -20.03
C VAL A 100 -11.30 -6.00 -20.41
N ALA A 101 -11.25 -5.63 -21.69
CA ALA A 101 -10.37 -4.56 -22.19
C ALA A 101 -10.69 -3.21 -21.53
N HIS A 102 -11.97 -2.88 -21.33
CA HIS A 102 -12.37 -1.65 -20.65
C HIS A 102 -12.03 -1.67 -19.16
N ASN A 103 -12.19 -2.80 -18.47
CA ASN A 103 -11.77 -2.93 -17.07
C ASN A 103 -10.25 -2.71 -16.90
N VAL A 104 -9.44 -3.33 -17.77
CA VAL A 104 -7.98 -3.20 -17.75
C VAL A 104 -7.51 -1.80 -18.16
N GLY A 105 -8.20 -1.18 -19.13
CA GLY A 105 -7.85 0.15 -19.63
C GLY A 105 -8.33 1.31 -18.75
N LEU A 106 -9.26 1.09 -17.82
CA LEU A 106 -9.87 2.15 -17.00
C LEU A 106 -8.84 3.04 -16.28
N PRO A 107 -7.75 2.51 -15.67
CA PRO A 107 -6.74 3.35 -15.02
C PRO A 107 -5.88 4.18 -15.99
N LEU A 108 -5.92 3.86 -17.28
CA LEU A 108 -5.17 4.54 -18.35
C LEU A 108 -5.94 5.71 -18.98
N LEU A 109 -7.23 5.86 -18.65
CA LEU A 109 -8.09 6.97 -19.08
C LEU A 109 -7.92 8.19 -18.16
#